data_AF-A0A091IDQ1-F1
#
_entry.id   AF-A0A091IDQ1-F1
#
_cell.length_a   1.000
_cell.length_b   1.000
_cell.length_c   1.000
_cell.angle_alpha   90.00
_cell.angle_beta   90.00
_cell.angle_gamma   90.00
#
_symmetry.space_group_name_H-M   'P 1'
#
loop_
_entity.id
_entity.type
_entity.pdbx_description
1 polymer ?
#
loop_
_entity_poly.entity_id
_entity_poly.type
_entity_poly.pdbx_seq_one_letter_code
_entity_poly.pdbx_strand_id
1 'polypeptide(L)'
;MWIVVGEALSESSRMFLEPLQSVGKSLKWEKQKKAEWLDSSREMESVSTWSPNFWRKELEEKLTQYIMAQIPSFDSSSNTDETALKQHLSHLEETFLPSLEHRSGFFKEAGLLATYTHCCHASLASHLSTLTDSNHFSFSQCLLVYEWGLNVYKSETCLRPRQSPQHSLSLSLQCLMRIILKTEEKLLAVAQNEVGKALKDAFDVGKPPCPDTAVIQIVTERTEAARCVSESLSEKVEAVCLEECLRFLE
;
A
#
# COMPACT_ATOMS: atom_id res chain seq x y z
N MET A 1 -10.24 -23.40 -17.98
CA MET A 1 -8.86 -22.93 -17.69
C MET A 1 -8.78 -22.20 -16.35
N TRP A 2 -9.52 -21.09 -16.16
CA TRP A 2 -9.44 -20.30 -14.92
C TRP A 2 -9.91 -20.99 -13.64
N ILE A 3 -10.82 -21.98 -13.74
CA ILE A 3 -11.22 -22.84 -12.61
C ILE A 3 -10.00 -23.61 -12.07
N VAL A 4 -9.24 -24.26 -12.97
CA VAL A 4 -8.03 -25.02 -12.62
C VAL A 4 -6.93 -24.12 -12.05
N VAL A 5 -6.83 -22.88 -12.53
CA VAL A 5 -5.90 -21.87 -11.97
C VAL A 5 -6.36 -21.44 -10.57
N GLY A 6 -7.66 -21.25 -10.37
CA GLY A 6 -8.24 -20.96 -9.05
C GLY A 6 -7.97 -22.08 -8.05
N GLU A 7 -8.19 -23.33 -8.43
CA GLU A 7 -7.91 -24.53 -7.62
C GLU A 7 -6.42 -24.63 -7.29
N ALA A 8 -5.54 -24.41 -8.27
CA ALA A 8 -4.09 -24.40 -8.08
C ALA A 8 -3.60 -23.27 -7.15
N LEU A 9 -4.34 -22.17 -7.05
CA LEU A 9 -4.06 -21.11 -6.09
C LEU A 9 -4.60 -21.46 -4.69
N SER A 10 -5.79 -22.07 -4.59
CA SER A 10 -6.47 -22.32 -3.32
C SER A 10 -5.95 -23.52 -2.52
N GLU A 11 -5.35 -24.53 -3.16
CA GLU A 11 -4.74 -25.65 -2.43
C GLU A 11 -3.46 -25.20 -1.70
N SER A 12 -3.63 -24.86 -0.42
CA SER A 12 -2.68 -24.18 0.47
C SER A 12 -1.31 -24.85 0.67
N SER A 13 -1.06 -26.02 0.09
CA SER A 13 0.18 -26.78 0.27
C SER A 13 0.85 -27.24 -1.02
N ARG A 14 0.19 -27.15 -2.18
CA ARG A 14 0.76 -27.51 -3.48
C ARG A 14 0.19 -26.61 -4.57
N MET A 15 0.86 -25.49 -4.83
CA MET A 15 0.67 -24.82 -6.11
C MET A 15 1.04 -25.80 -7.22
N PHE A 16 0.05 -26.19 -8.03
CA PHE A 16 0.35 -26.96 -9.24
C PHE A 16 1.01 -26.03 -10.25
N LEU A 17 2.30 -26.26 -10.47
CA LEU A 17 3.11 -25.49 -11.39
C LEU A 17 2.61 -25.60 -12.84
N GLU A 18 2.11 -26.77 -13.25
CA GLU A 18 1.66 -27.05 -14.62
C GLU A 18 0.52 -26.11 -15.10
N PRO A 19 -0.59 -25.92 -14.34
CA PRO A 19 -1.61 -24.91 -14.67
C PRO A 19 -1.03 -23.50 -14.85
N LEU A 20 -0.15 -23.06 -13.95
CA LEU A 20 0.45 -21.73 -14.01
C LEU A 20 1.39 -21.58 -15.22
N GLN A 21 2.18 -22.60 -15.54
CA GLN A 21 3.02 -22.62 -16.75
C GLN A 21 2.18 -22.55 -18.03
N SER A 22 1.02 -23.20 -18.06
CA SER A 22 0.09 -23.11 -19.20
C SER A 22 -0.41 -21.67 -19.39
N VAL A 23 -0.79 -21.00 -18.30
CA VAL A 23 -1.16 -19.57 -18.33
C VAL A 23 0.00 -18.69 -18.79
N GLY A 24 1.21 -18.94 -18.27
CA GLY A 24 2.41 -18.21 -18.67
C GLY A 24 2.71 -18.34 -20.17
N LYS A 25 2.55 -19.55 -20.73
CA LYS A 25 2.66 -19.80 -22.18
C LYS A 25 1.60 -19.04 -22.97
N SER A 26 0.35 -19.04 -22.51
CA SER A 26 -0.75 -18.31 -23.15
C SER A 26 -0.53 -16.78 -23.14
N LEU A 27 -0.03 -16.21 -22.04
CA LEU A 27 0.30 -14.79 -21.96
C LEU A 27 1.49 -14.42 -22.85
N LYS A 28 2.50 -15.30 -22.96
CA LYS A 28 3.62 -15.11 -23.88
C LYS A 28 3.14 -15.13 -25.34
N TRP A 29 2.24 -16.05 -25.67
CA TRP A 29 1.60 -16.11 -26.99
C TRP A 29 0.75 -14.86 -27.28
N GLU A 30 -0.05 -14.39 -26.32
CA GLU A 30 -0.85 -13.16 -26.44
C GLU A 30 0.06 -11.94 -26.69
N LYS A 31 1.17 -11.83 -25.95
CA LYS A 31 2.16 -10.76 -26.14
C LYS A 31 2.82 -10.81 -27.52
N GLN A 32 3.18 -12.00 -28.00
CA GLN A 32 3.74 -12.19 -29.33
C GLN A 32 2.72 -11.81 -30.42
N LYS A 33 1.47 -12.27 -30.30
CA LYS A 33 0.40 -11.93 -31.24
C LYS A 33 0.10 -10.44 -31.27
N LYS A 34 0.16 -9.77 -30.12
CA LYS A 34 0.06 -8.31 -30.05
C LYS A 34 1.20 -7.60 -30.79
N ALA A 35 2.43 -8.08 -30.68
CA ALA A 35 3.57 -7.52 -31.41
C ALA A 35 3.45 -7.74 -32.92
N GLU A 36 3.13 -8.98 -33.35
CA GLU A 36 2.87 -9.31 -34.76
C GLU A 36 1.72 -8.45 -35.34
N TRP A 37 0.64 -8.27 -34.57
CA TRP A 37 -0.48 -7.42 -34.98
C TRP A 37 -0.07 -5.95 -35.12
N LEU A 38 0.68 -5.39 -34.14
CA LEU A 38 1.15 -4.01 -34.20
C LEU A 38 2.10 -3.77 -35.39
N ASP A 39 2.97 -4.74 -35.73
CA ASP A 39 3.85 -4.66 -36.88
C ASP A 39 3.06 -4.74 -38.21
N SER A 40 2.02 -5.56 -38.27
CA SER A 40 1.14 -5.72 -39.46
C SER A 40 0.09 -4.62 -39.64
N SER A 41 -0.28 -3.93 -38.55
CA SER A 41 -1.26 -2.82 -38.56
C SER A 41 -0.77 -1.57 -39.31
N ARG A 42 0.52 -1.56 -39.70
CA ARG A 42 1.09 -0.57 -40.61
C ARG A 42 0.70 -0.80 -42.07
N GLU A 43 0.17 -1.98 -42.43
CA GLU A 43 -0.13 -2.36 -43.83
C GLU A 43 -1.60 -2.73 -44.13
N MET A 44 -2.50 -2.89 -43.15
CA MET A 44 -3.94 -3.03 -43.43
C MET A 44 -4.85 -2.73 -42.24
N GLU A 45 -5.88 -1.91 -42.45
CA GLU A 45 -7.01 -1.73 -41.53
C GLU A 45 -7.83 -3.02 -41.50
N SER A 46 -7.72 -3.80 -40.41
CA SER A 46 -8.59 -4.95 -40.18
C SER A 46 -9.32 -4.83 -38.83
N VAL A 47 -10.64 -4.99 -38.92
CA VAL A 47 -11.62 -4.93 -37.83
C VAL A 47 -11.60 -6.27 -37.08
N SER A 48 -10.66 -6.44 -36.15
CA SER A 48 -10.69 -7.56 -35.20
C SER A 48 -11.20 -7.09 -33.84
N THR A 49 -12.22 -7.76 -33.30
CA THR A 49 -12.79 -7.58 -31.95
C THR A 49 -11.91 -8.17 -30.84
N TRP A 50 -10.69 -8.59 -31.16
CA TRP A 50 -9.76 -9.18 -30.22
C TRP A 50 -9.20 -8.10 -29.29
N SER A 51 -9.44 -8.26 -27.97
CA SER A 51 -8.91 -7.35 -26.95
C SER A 51 -7.54 -7.85 -26.45
N PRO A 52 -6.43 -7.10 -26.66
CA PRO A 52 -5.07 -7.58 -26.42
C PRO A 52 -4.64 -7.80 -24.96
N ASN A 53 -5.57 -7.89 -24.00
CA ASN A 53 -5.27 -8.00 -22.56
C ASN A 53 -6.26 -8.89 -21.80
N PHE A 54 -7.08 -9.70 -22.48
CA PHE A 54 -8.14 -10.47 -21.83
C PHE A 54 -7.56 -11.47 -20.81
N TRP A 55 -6.52 -12.21 -21.19
CA TRP A 55 -5.94 -13.22 -20.31
C TRP A 55 -5.19 -12.61 -19.12
N ARG A 56 -4.57 -11.44 -19.33
CA ARG A 56 -3.87 -10.72 -18.27
C ARG A 56 -4.83 -10.22 -17.19
N LYS A 57 -5.91 -9.55 -17.60
CA LYS A 57 -6.86 -8.94 -16.66
C LYS A 57 -7.51 -10.00 -15.77
N GLU A 58 -7.93 -11.12 -16.36
CA GLU A 58 -8.56 -12.21 -15.61
C GLU A 58 -7.57 -12.87 -14.63
N LEU A 59 -6.31 -13.05 -15.04
CA LEU A 59 -5.25 -13.53 -14.14
C LEU A 59 -5.01 -12.56 -12.98
N GLU A 60 -4.90 -11.26 -13.27
CA GLU A 60 -4.70 -10.23 -12.26
C GLU A 60 -5.84 -10.22 -11.24
N GLU A 61 -7.09 -10.38 -11.69
CA GLU A 61 -8.25 -10.46 -10.81
C GLU A 61 -8.18 -11.69 -9.89
N LYS A 62 -7.89 -12.88 -10.43
CA LYS A 62 -7.77 -14.11 -9.64
C LYS A 62 -6.61 -14.06 -8.65
N LEU A 63 -5.46 -13.52 -9.06
CA LEU A 63 -4.32 -13.33 -8.18
C LEU A 63 -4.62 -12.31 -7.09
N THR A 64 -5.31 -11.22 -7.41
CA THR A 64 -5.72 -10.21 -6.43
C THR A 64 -6.67 -10.83 -5.39
N GLN A 65 -7.70 -11.55 -5.82
CA GLN A 65 -8.61 -12.28 -4.91
C GLN A 65 -7.85 -13.26 -4.01
N TYR A 66 -6.93 -14.02 -4.59
CA TYR A 66 -6.12 -14.99 -3.87
C TYR A 66 -5.19 -14.34 -2.83
N ILE A 67 -4.54 -13.23 -3.17
CA ILE A 67 -3.63 -12.53 -2.27
C ILE A 67 -4.43 -11.83 -1.17
N MET A 68 -5.51 -11.13 -1.52
CA MET A 68 -6.40 -10.48 -0.55
C MET A 68 -6.96 -11.46 0.47
N ALA A 69 -7.32 -12.69 0.06
CA ALA A 69 -7.81 -13.73 0.97
C ALA A 69 -6.76 -14.22 1.99
N GLN A 70 -5.48 -13.92 1.75
CA GLN A 70 -4.39 -14.26 2.67
C GLN A 70 -3.96 -13.09 3.53
N ILE A 71 -4.38 -11.87 3.18
CA ILE A 71 -4.15 -10.72 4.03
C ILE A 71 -4.98 -10.95 5.30
N PRO A 72 -4.36 -10.91 6.49
CA PRO A 72 -5.07 -11.03 7.75
C PRO A 72 -6.20 -9.99 7.82
N SER A 73 -7.38 -10.40 8.28
CA SER A 73 -8.46 -9.45 8.52
C SER A 73 -8.08 -8.53 9.68
N PHE A 74 -8.41 -7.25 9.54
CA PHE A 74 -8.29 -6.29 10.63
C PHE A 74 -9.69 -5.99 11.15
N ASP A 75 -10.10 -6.68 12.21
CA ASP A 75 -11.39 -6.50 12.84
C ASP A 75 -11.30 -5.39 13.91
N SER A 76 -11.32 -4.14 13.44
CA SER A 76 -11.35 -2.97 14.33
C SER A 76 -12.71 -2.86 15.01
N SER A 77 -12.81 -3.36 16.25
CA SER A 77 -14.03 -3.25 17.07
C SER A 77 -14.10 -1.96 17.92
N SER A 78 -13.03 -1.15 17.99
CA SER A 78 -13.06 0.11 18.74
C SER A 78 -12.00 1.12 18.31
N ASN A 79 -12.21 2.38 18.67
CA ASN A 79 -11.40 3.54 18.31
C ASN A 79 -10.08 3.62 19.13
N THR A 80 -9.75 2.57 19.91
CA THR A 80 -8.60 2.49 20.85
C THR A 80 -7.51 1.53 20.33
N ASP A 81 -7.50 1.26 19.03
CA ASP A 81 -6.92 0.07 18.42
C ASP A 81 -5.43 0.17 18.04
N GLU A 82 -4.65 1.09 18.61
CA GLU A 82 -3.23 1.25 18.25
C GLU A 82 -2.42 -0.03 18.45
N THR A 83 -2.72 -0.77 19.53
CA THR A 83 -2.05 -2.04 19.82
C THR A 83 -2.43 -3.13 18.82
N ALA A 84 -3.70 -3.22 18.42
CA ALA A 84 -4.14 -4.16 17.39
C ALA A 84 -3.61 -3.77 16.02
N LEU A 85 -3.56 -2.47 15.69
CA LEU A 85 -2.95 -1.98 14.47
C LEU A 85 -1.46 -2.33 14.42
N LYS A 86 -0.73 -2.13 15.53
CA LYS A 86 0.68 -2.52 15.62
C LYS A 86 0.86 -4.03 15.46
N GLN A 87 0.04 -4.84 16.13
CA GLN A 87 0.06 -6.30 15.96
C GLN A 87 -0.27 -6.71 14.52
N HIS A 88 -1.23 -6.05 13.89
CA HIS A 88 -1.62 -6.29 12.51
C HIS A 88 -0.47 -5.97 11.55
N LEU A 89 0.19 -4.82 11.72
CA LEU A 89 1.36 -4.43 10.93
C LEU A 89 2.54 -5.38 11.14
N SER A 90 2.80 -5.82 12.38
CA SER A 90 3.80 -6.84 12.69
C SER A 90 3.47 -8.18 12.03
N HIS A 91 2.20 -8.59 12.03
CA HIS A 91 1.78 -9.84 11.39
C HIS A 91 1.90 -9.76 9.85
N LEU A 92 1.63 -8.59 9.26
CA LEU A 92 1.93 -8.35 7.85
C LEU A 92 3.42 -8.52 7.55
N GLU A 93 4.28 -7.93 8.37
CA GLU A 93 5.73 -7.96 8.20
C GLU A 93 6.34 -9.35 8.41
N GLU A 94 5.95 -10.06 9.47
CA GLU A 94 6.58 -11.31 9.88
C GLU A 94 5.98 -12.55 9.19
N THR A 95 4.71 -12.48 8.77
CA THR A 95 4.00 -13.66 8.23
C THR A 95 3.59 -13.46 6.78
N PHE A 96 2.87 -12.38 6.48
CA PHE A 96 2.31 -12.19 5.14
C PHE A 96 3.40 -11.91 4.10
N LEU A 97 4.30 -10.94 4.32
CA LEU A 97 5.36 -10.60 3.36
C LEU A 97 6.29 -11.80 3.06
N PRO A 98 6.79 -12.56 4.07
CA PRO A 98 7.61 -13.73 3.79
C PRO A 98 6.86 -14.84 3.05
N SER A 99 5.54 -14.98 3.28
CA SER A 99 4.73 -15.97 2.56
C SER A 99 4.60 -15.65 1.06
N LEU A 100 4.55 -14.37 0.70
CA LEU A 100 4.54 -13.94 -0.70
C LEU A 100 5.91 -14.21 -1.36
N GLU A 101 6.99 -13.88 -0.65
CA GLU A 101 8.36 -14.13 -1.10
C GLU A 101 8.59 -15.63 -1.37
N HIS A 102 8.17 -16.49 -0.44
CA HIS A 102 8.29 -17.94 -0.59
C HIS A 102 7.61 -18.47 -1.85
N ARG A 103 6.46 -17.89 -2.21
CA ARG A 103 5.67 -18.29 -3.40
C ARG A 103 6.19 -17.70 -4.70
N SER A 104 7.05 -16.67 -4.64
CA SER A 104 7.64 -16.01 -5.80
C SER A 104 8.34 -16.99 -6.76
N GLY A 105 8.98 -18.04 -6.21
CA GLY A 105 9.68 -19.07 -6.97
C GLY A 105 8.78 -19.80 -7.96
N PHE A 106 7.56 -20.18 -7.53
CA PHE A 106 6.58 -20.86 -8.37
C PHE A 106 6.12 -19.96 -9.53
N PHE A 107 5.82 -18.70 -9.26
CA PHE A 107 5.42 -17.75 -10.29
C PHE A 107 6.56 -17.39 -11.23
N LYS A 108 7.80 -17.36 -10.75
CA LYS A 108 8.98 -17.20 -11.58
C LYS A 108 9.14 -18.37 -12.54
N GLU A 109 9.01 -19.60 -12.07
CA GLU A 109 9.10 -20.80 -12.90
C GLU A 109 7.95 -20.88 -13.92
N ALA A 110 6.77 -20.37 -13.56
CA ALA A 110 5.63 -20.22 -14.47
C ALA A 110 5.77 -19.07 -15.48
N GLY A 111 6.78 -18.19 -15.37
CA GLY A 111 6.92 -16.99 -16.20
C GLY A 111 5.91 -15.88 -15.88
N LEU A 112 5.32 -15.91 -14.67
CA LEU A 112 4.26 -15.02 -14.19
C LEU A 112 4.73 -14.05 -13.09
N LEU A 113 6.02 -14.08 -12.71
CA LEU A 113 6.56 -13.29 -11.60
C LEU A 113 6.16 -11.80 -11.67
N ALA A 114 6.26 -11.17 -12.84
CA ALA A 114 5.90 -9.75 -12.98
C ALA A 114 4.45 -9.46 -12.63
N THR A 115 3.51 -10.30 -13.10
CA THR A 115 2.08 -10.16 -12.79
C THR A 115 1.80 -10.48 -11.33
N TYR A 116 2.42 -11.53 -10.78
CA TYR A 116 2.28 -11.87 -9.37
C TYR A 116 2.75 -10.75 -8.45
N THR A 117 3.96 -10.23 -8.69
CA THR A 117 4.53 -9.09 -7.96
C THR A 117 3.63 -7.86 -8.05
N HIS A 118 3.08 -7.55 -9.22
CA HIS A 118 2.13 -6.45 -9.39
C HIS A 118 0.87 -6.62 -8.52
N CYS A 119 0.25 -7.80 -8.56
CA CYS A 119 -0.94 -8.10 -7.76
C CYS A 119 -0.65 -8.07 -6.24
N CYS A 120 0.53 -8.54 -5.81
CA CYS A 120 0.95 -8.44 -4.41
C CYS A 120 0.98 -6.97 -3.95
N HIS A 121 1.60 -6.10 -4.75
CA HIS A 121 1.71 -4.68 -4.39
C HIS A 121 0.36 -3.98 -4.41
N ALA A 122 -0.46 -4.25 -5.42
CA ALA A 122 -1.80 -3.67 -5.52
C ALA A 122 -2.68 -4.09 -4.34
N SER A 123 -2.63 -5.37 -3.96
CA SER A 123 -3.41 -5.91 -2.84
C SER A 123 -2.97 -5.32 -1.51
N LEU A 124 -1.66 -5.26 -1.23
CA LEU A 124 -1.14 -4.65 -0.01
C LEU A 124 -1.45 -3.15 0.07
N ALA A 125 -1.25 -2.42 -1.04
CA ALA A 125 -1.59 -1.00 -1.10
C ALA A 125 -3.09 -0.76 -0.90
N SER A 126 -3.94 -1.61 -1.48
CA SER A 126 -5.38 -1.55 -1.26
C SER A 126 -5.72 -1.79 0.20
N HIS A 127 -5.13 -2.82 0.83
CA HIS A 127 -5.38 -3.14 2.23
C HIS A 127 -4.99 -2.00 3.17
N LEU A 128 -3.78 -1.44 3.00
CA LEU A 128 -3.31 -0.31 3.80
C LEU A 128 -4.15 0.96 3.55
N SER A 129 -4.61 1.16 2.31
CA SER A 129 -5.56 2.23 2.00
C SER A 129 -6.86 2.02 2.77
N THR A 130 -7.45 0.82 2.75
CA THR A 130 -8.69 0.52 3.48
C THR A 130 -8.52 0.64 5.00
N LEU A 131 -7.39 0.19 5.55
CA LEU A 131 -7.05 0.37 6.96
C LEU A 131 -7.04 1.84 7.36
N THR A 132 -6.45 2.67 6.51
CA THR A 132 -6.32 4.10 6.77
C THR A 132 -7.54 4.90 6.36
N ASP A 133 -8.48 4.40 5.54
CA ASP A 133 -9.57 5.18 4.92
C ASP A 133 -10.63 5.68 5.90
N SER A 134 -10.68 5.15 7.13
CA SER A 134 -11.68 5.57 8.12
C SER A 134 -11.56 7.07 8.46
N ASN A 135 -12.71 7.74 8.62
CA ASN A 135 -12.79 9.16 9.02
C ASN A 135 -12.35 9.42 10.48
N HIS A 136 -12.03 8.35 11.21
CA HIS A 136 -11.65 8.39 12.62
C HIS A 136 -10.23 7.89 12.88
N PHE A 137 -9.44 7.66 11.82
CA PHE A 137 -8.04 7.26 11.96
C PHE A 137 -7.24 8.39 12.62
N SER A 138 -6.67 8.13 13.80
CA SER A 138 -5.98 9.13 14.61
C SER A 138 -4.59 9.48 14.05
N PHE A 139 -4.01 10.58 14.54
CA PHE A 139 -2.64 10.95 14.18
C PHE A 139 -1.63 9.84 14.51
N SER A 140 -1.74 9.25 15.70
CA SER A 140 -0.87 8.15 16.15
C SER A 140 -1.00 6.91 15.27
N GLN A 141 -2.22 6.55 14.85
CA GLN A 141 -2.44 5.44 13.92
C GLN A 141 -1.84 5.73 12.54
N CYS A 142 -2.02 6.95 12.00
CA CYS A 142 -1.34 7.38 10.78
C CYS A 142 0.18 7.26 10.91
N LEU A 143 0.73 7.71 12.03
CA LEU A 143 2.17 7.69 12.30
C LEU A 143 2.71 6.25 12.35
N LEU A 144 1.99 5.32 12.96
CA LEU A 144 2.35 3.89 12.99
C LEU A 144 2.43 3.29 11.58
N VAL A 145 1.44 3.55 10.72
CA VAL A 145 1.44 3.05 9.33
C VAL A 145 2.58 3.70 8.52
N TYR A 146 2.83 5.00 8.72
CA TYR A 146 3.92 5.71 8.06
C TYR A 146 5.29 5.16 8.48
N GLU A 147 5.51 5.00 9.78
CA GLU A 147 6.75 4.43 10.33
C GLU A 147 6.98 3.02 9.83
N TRP A 148 5.96 2.16 9.86
CA TRP A 148 6.03 0.81 9.32
C TRP A 148 6.42 0.82 7.84
N GLY A 149 5.74 1.63 7.01
CA GLY A 149 6.04 1.74 5.59
C GLY A 149 7.48 2.23 5.33
N LEU A 150 7.94 3.20 6.10
CA LEU A 150 9.29 3.73 6.03
C LEU A 150 10.35 2.69 6.44
N ASN A 151 10.07 1.90 7.47
CA ASN A 151 10.97 0.83 7.93
C ASN A 151 11.08 -0.30 6.90
N VAL A 152 9.95 -0.73 6.32
CA VAL A 152 9.93 -1.70 5.22
C VAL A 152 10.66 -1.16 3.98
N TYR A 153 10.49 0.13 3.66
CA TYR A 153 11.24 0.76 2.57
C TYR A 153 12.75 0.82 2.83
N LYS A 154 13.15 1.16 4.05
CA LYS A 154 14.57 1.19 4.46
C LYS A 154 15.18 -0.20 4.45
N SER A 155 14.49 -1.23 4.92
CA SER A 155 15.03 -2.60 4.90
C SER A 155 15.25 -3.10 3.46
N GLU A 156 14.30 -2.82 2.56
CA GLU A 156 14.41 -3.14 1.12
C GLU A 156 15.54 -2.38 0.40
N THR A 157 15.84 -1.15 0.82
CA THR A 157 16.88 -0.30 0.20
C THR A 157 18.27 -0.49 0.83
N CYS A 158 18.37 -0.70 2.14
CA CYS A 158 19.64 -0.82 2.87
C CYS A 158 20.26 -2.23 2.82
N LEU A 159 19.45 -3.30 2.70
CA LEU A 159 19.95 -4.68 2.67
C LEU A 159 20.38 -5.16 1.28
N ARG A 160 20.41 -4.28 0.27
CA ARG A 160 20.76 -4.65 -1.11
C ARG A 160 22.15 -4.13 -1.50
N PRO A 161 23.22 -4.95 -1.42
CA PRO A 161 24.44 -4.68 -2.16
C PRO A 161 24.10 -4.56 -3.65
N ARG A 162 24.71 -3.58 -4.32
CA ARG A 162 24.54 -3.24 -5.74
C ARG A 162 24.97 -4.36 -6.73
N GLN A 163 25.11 -5.62 -6.30
CA GLN A 163 25.83 -6.68 -7.00
C GLN A 163 25.06 -8.00 -7.23
N SER A 164 23.76 -8.11 -6.95
CA SER A 164 22.97 -9.23 -7.50
C SER A 164 21.86 -8.73 -8.43
N PRO A 165 21.96 -8.97 -9.74
CA PRO A 165 20.78 -8.95 -10.57
C PRO A 165 19.98 -10.21 -10.20
N GLN A 166 18.69 -10.00 -9.96
CA GLN A 166 17.62 -11.00 -9.94
C GLN A 166 17.21 -11.64 -8.58
N HIS A 167 15.90 -11.57 -8.33
CA HIS A 167 15.06 -12.60 -7.67
C HIS A 167 14.68 -12.53 -6.19
N SER A 168 14.35 -11.36 -5.66
CA SER A 168 13.37 -11.30 -4.57
C SER A 168 12.16 -10.46 -4.97
N LEU A 169 11.00 -10.79 -4.41
CA LEU A 169 9.73 -10.08 -4.54
C LEU A 169 9.79 -8.78 -3.74
N SER A 170 10.87 -8.01 -3.90
CA SER A 170 11.02 -6.70 -3.28
C SER A 170 9.76 -5.92 -3.59
N LEU A 171 9.04 -5.50 -2.56
CA LEU A 171 7.90 -4.63 -2.77
C LEU A 171 8.39 -3.47 -3.63
N SER A 172 7.72 -3.17 -4.75
CA SER A 172 8.29 -2.22 -5.68
C SER A 172 8.45 -0.92 -4.89
N LEU A 173 9.65 -0.36 -4.92
CA LEU A 173 9.94 0.87 -4.18
C LEU A 173 8.92 1.96 -4.52
N GLN A 174 8.37 1.93 -5.74
CA GLN A 174 7.27 2.79 -6.17
C GLN A 174 5.95 2.56 -5.43
N CYS A 175 5.55 1.30 -5.17
CA CYS A 175 4.35 1.00 -4.41
C CYS A 175 4.50 1.35 -2.92
N LEU A 176 5.63 1.01 -2.29
CA LEU A 176 5.92 1.44 -0.91
C LEU A 176 5.94 2.96 -0.79
N MET A 177 6.61 3.64 -1.72
CA MET A 177 6.65 5.10 -1.74
C MET A 177 5.24 5.68 -1.89
N ARG A 178 4.40 5.11 -2.75
CA ARG A 178 3.00 5.56 -2.90
C ARG A 178 2.20 5.40 -1.59
N ILE A 179 2.40 4.30 -0.87
CA ILE A 179 1.76 4.08 0.43
C ILE A 179 2.25 5.14 1.43
N ILE A 180 3.58 5.31 1.56
CA ILE A 180 4.20 6.27 2.47
C ILE A 180 3.66 7.68 2.21
N LEU A 181 3.65 8.12 0.94
CA LEU A 181 3.16 9.44 0.56
C LEU A 181 1.68 9.64 0.87
N LYS A 182 0.82 8.65 0.57
CA LYS A 182 -0.62 8.74 0.89
C LYS A 182 -0.87 8.79 2.40
N THR A 183 -0.13 7.99 3.17
CA THR A 183 -0.24 8.01 4.63
C THR A 183 0.29 9.33 5.19
N GLU A 184 1.35 9.90 4.61
CA GLU A 184 1.86 11.22 4.95
C GLU A 184 0.81 12.31 4.73
N GLU A 185 0.20 12.36 3.54
CA GLU A 185 -0.88 13.30 3.21
C GLU A 185 -2.02 13.22 4.25
N LYS A 186 -2.44 12.01 4.61
CA LYS A 186 -3.49 11.82 5.61
C LYS A 186 -3.04 12.23 7.01
N LEU A 187 -1.80 11.91 7.40
CA LEU A 187 -1.21 12.32 8.68
C LEU A 187 -1.20 13.84 8.84
N LEU A 188 -0.76 14.55 7.80
CA LEU A 188 -0.72 16.02 7.78
C LEU A 188 -2.13 16.61 7.87
N ALA A 189 -3.10 16.04 7.14
CA ALA A 189 -4.50 16.47 7.21
C ALA A 189 -5.11 16.27 8.60
N VAL A 190 -4.78 15.17 9.29
CA VAL A 190 -5.24 14.92 10.67
C VAL A 190 -4.62 15.92 11.64
N ALA A 191 -3.32 16.18 11.56
CA ALA A 191 -2.64 17.17 12.41
C ALA A 191 -3.25 18.58 12.24
N GLN A 192 -3.46 18.99 10.99
CA GLN A 192 -4.13 20.24 10.65
C GLN A 192 -5.54 20.32 11.24
N ASN A 193 -6.35 19.27 11.09
CA ASN A 193 -7.71 19.24 11.62
C ASN A 193 -7.76 19.26 13.16
N GLU A 194 -6.82 18.60 13.84
CA GLU A 194 -6.72 18.64 15.30
C GLU A 194 -6.40 20.06 15.81
N VAL A 195 -5.45 20.75 15.18
CA VAL A 195 -5.13 22.16 15.49
C VAL A 195 -6.32 23.08 15.21
N GLY A 196 -6.95 22.94 14.05
CA GLY A 196 -8.12 23.75 13.69
C GLY A 196 -9.31 23.57 14.65
N LYS A 197 -9.52 22.36 15.17
CA LYS A 197 -10.50 22.12 16.24
C LYS A 197 -10.11 22.79 17.55
N ALA A 198 -8.85 22.64 17.98
CA ALA A 198 -8.37 23.24 19.21
C ALA A 198 -8.44 24.78 19.19
N LEU A 199 -8.14 25.40 18.04
CA LEU A 199 -8.30 26.85 17.83
C LEU A 199 -9.77 27.25 17.96
N LYS A 200 -10.68 26.55 17.26
CA LYS A 200 -12.12 26.83 17.37
C LYS A 200 -12.63 26.70 18.80
N ASP A 201 -12.19 25.68 19.54
CA ASP A 201 -12.58 25.47 20.93
C ASP A 201 -11.99 26.53 21.88
N ALA A 202 -10.78 27.03 21.62
CA ALA A 202 -10.15 28.08 22.43
C ALA A 202 -10.86 29.44 22.31
N PHE A 203 -11.42 29.73 21.13
CA PHE A 203 -12.09 31.00 20.82
C PHE A 203 -13.63 30.89 20.72
N ASP A 204 -14.21 29.77 21.16
CA ASP A 204 -15.66 29.52 21.10
C ASP A 204 -16.44 30.48 22.03
N VAL A 205 -17.32 31.31 21.46
CA VAL A 205 -18.07 32.34 22.19
C VAL A 205 -19.20 31.68 23.00
N GLY A 206 -18.92 31.39 24.27
CA GLY A 206 -19.90 30.82 25.20
C GLY A 206 -19.35 29.74 26.13
N LYS A 207 -18.12 29.26 25.88
CA LYS A 207 -17.38 28.39 26.80
C LYS A 207 -16.34 29.21 27.59
N PRO A 208 -15.96 28.78 28.81
CA PRO A 208 -14.79 29.36 29.46
C PRO A 208 -13.58 29.19 28.54
N PRO A 209 -12.73 30.21 28.37
CA PRO A 209 -11.59 30.14 27.47
C PRO A 209 -10.76 28.90 27.80
N CYS A 210 -10.63 28.03 26.81
CA CYS A 210 -9.67 26.93 26.89
C CYS A 210 -8.28 27.58 26.92
N PRO A 211 -7.37 27.19 27.82
CA PRO A 211 -6.09 27.88 27.92
C PRO A 211 -5.31 27.70 26.61
N ASP A 212 -4.75 28.79 26.07
CA ASP A 212 -3.92 28.85 24.84
C ASP A 212 -2.85 27.74 24.79
N THR A 213 -2.47 27.21 25.95
CA THR A 213 -1.63 26.03 26.13
C THR A 213 -2.11 24.79 25.38
N ALA A 214 -3.42 24.62 25.13
CA ALA A 214 -3.94 23.42 24.45
C ALA A 214 -3.51 23.35 22.97
N VAL A 215 -3.52 24.49 22.27
CA VAL A 215 -3.06 24.57 20.88
C VAL A 215 -1.56 24.32 20.81
N ILE A 216 -0.79 25.00 21.67
CA ILE A 216 0.66 24.83 21.77
C ILE A 216 1.03 23.37 22.09
N GLN A 217 0.29 22.74 23.02
CA GLN A 217 0.50 21.36 23.42
C GLN A 217 0.30 20.41 22.23
N ILE A 218 -0.79 20.55 21.47
CA ILE A 218 -1.04 19.72 20.29
C ILE A 218 0.09 19.88 19.26
N VAL A 219 0.46 21.11 18.90
CA VAL A 219 1.55 21.34 17.93
C VAL A 219 2.86 20.70 18.40
N THR A 220 3.19 20.88 19.68
CA THR A 220 4.41 20.32 20.28
C THR A 220 4.40 18.79 20.25
N GLU A 221 3.35 18.17 20.77
CA GLU A 221 3.23 16.70 20.83
C GLU A 221 3.28 16.05 19.45
N ARG A 222 2.59 16.62 18.46
CA ARG A 222 2.54 16.07 17.10
C ARG A 222 3.88 16.22 16.39
N THR A 223 4.53 17.36 16.55
CA THR A 223 5.86 17.63 15.98
C THR A 223 6.93 16.72 16.59
N GLU A 224 6.89 16.51 17.91
CA GLU A 224 7.80 15.60 18.62
C GLU A 224 7.56 14.14 18.23
N ALA A 225 6.32 13.69 18.17
CA ALA A 225 5.99 12.33 17.73
C ALA A 225 6.47 12.07 16.29
N ALA A 226 6.26 13.03 15.38
CA ALA A 226 6.78 12.96 14.01
C ALA A 226 8.31 12.93 13.96
N ARG A 227 8.98 13.72 14.81
CA ARG A 227 10.45 13.77 14.92
C ARG A 227 11.06 12.43 15.31
N CYS A 228 10.40 11.67 16.18
CA CYS A 228 10.83 10.31 16.54
C CYS A 228 10.91 9.37 15.32
N VAL A 229 10.14 9.63 14.25
CA VAL A 229 10.13 8.83 13.03
C VAL A 229 11.08 9.41 11.97
N SER A 230 10.99 10.71 11.69
CA SER A 230 11.94 11.42 10.82
C SER A 230 11.87 12.95 10.97
N GLU A 231 13.01 13.61 10.76
CA GLU A 231 13.11 15.08 10.79
C GLU A 231 12.25 15.73 9.69
N SER A 232 12.28 15.19 8.47
CA SER A 232 11.45 15.71 7.36
C SER A 232 9.94 15.65 7.65
N LEU A 233 9.46 14.60 8.32
CA LEU A 233 8.05 14.52 8.72
C LEU A 233 7.73 15.57 9.80
N SER A 234 8.65 15.77 10.75
CA SER A 234 8.50 16.78 11.81
C SER A 234 8.33 18.19 11.23
N GLU A 235 9.20 18.57 10.28
CA GLU A 235 9.12 19.86 9.57
C GLU A 235 7.78 20.04 8.84
N LYS A 236 7.30 19.00 8.15
CA LYS A 236 6.01 19.05 7.45
C LYS A 236 4.83 19.19 8.41
N VAL A 237 4.84 18.45 9.53
CA VAL A 237 3.80 18.53 10.56
C VAL A 237 3.77 19.91 11.19
N GLU A 238 4.93 20.45 11.57
CA GLU A 238 5.04 21.80 12.12
C GLU A 238 4.52 22.84 11.13
N ALA A 239 4.91 22.74 9.85
CA ALA A 239 4.47 23.67 8.81
C ALA A 239 2.94 23.70 8.63
N VAL A 240 2.29 22.54 8.51
CA VAL A 240 0.82 22.51 8.32
C VAL A 240 0.04 22.97 9.56
N CYS A 241 0.58 22.73 10.76
CA CYS A 241 0.00 23.22 11.99
C CYS A 241 0.10 24.76 12.09
N LEU A 242 1.26 25.33 11.78
CA LEU A 242 1.46 26.79 11.78
C LEU A 242 0.63 27.47 10.70
N GLU A 243 0.52 26.86 9.52
CA GLU A 243 -0.34 27.37 8.44
C GLU A 243 -1.81 27.44 8.88
N GLU A 244 -2.31 26.42 9.59
CA GLU A 244 -3.67 26.44 10.12
C GLU A 244 -3.88 27.55 11.17
N CYS A 245 -2.89 27.76 12.06
CA CYS A 245 -2.92 28.88 13.00
C CYS A 245 -2.99 30.23 12.29
N LEU A 246 -2.20 30.42 11.22
CA LEU A 246 -2.21 31.65 10.43
C LEU A 246 -3.57 31.86 9.76
N ARG A 247 -4.12 30.83 9.10
CA ARG A 247 -5.44 30.92 8.46
C ARG A 247 -6.57 31.21 9.44
N PHE A 248 -6.44 30.82 10.70
CA PHE A 248 -7.45 31.11 11.72
C PHE A 248 -7.43 32.59 12.16
N LEU A 249 -6.29 33.27 12.03
CA LEU A 249 -6.13 34.69 12.39
C LEU A 249 -6.58 35.64 11.26
N GLU A 250 -6.69 35.15 10.03
CA GLU A 250 -7.18 35.87 8.84
C GLU A 250 -8.71 35.95 8.80
#